data_AF-A0A3B0C3Z7-F1
#
_entry.id   AF-A0A3B0C3Z7-F1
#
_cell.length_a   1.000
_cell.length_b   1.000
_cell.length_c   1.000
_cell.angle_alpha   90.00
_cell.angle_beta   90.00
_cell.angle_gamma   90.00
#
_symmetry.space_group_name_H-M   'P 1'
#
loop_
_entity.id
_entity.type
_entity.pdbx_description
1 polymer ?
#
loop_
_entity_poly.entity_id
_entity_poly.type
_entity_poly.pdbx_seq_one_letter_code
_entity_poly.pdbx_strand_id
1 'polypeptide(L)'
;MESYSRNFNVLILVVLLSSTGIIAQNSPEHDAILFVERIWDRAAHNAFTSSIHFNGKLYCAFREGNGHVSDINGSIRVISSEDGQNWLSVALISELGIDLRDPQLSVTPDNRIMLNIGGSKYTGGKLEGMRPKVSFSDNQGTSFSDPQNVRLDERIKTKKDWLWRATWHKGKVYAGVYQPTKEKSVQLVVSEDGINYDYITTFAVAHGNETTLRFRSNDQMVAIVRRGSNNNGAIGFSDPPYENWKWNALDKKLGGPDVLLLETGTILCATREYNLGSESKTILIKVDPEGATTKLLTLPSGGDCSYPGLVLKDSTLFVSYYSLHEEKTAIYLARIAMANAMFENGNGQ
;
A
#
# COMPACT_ATOMS: atom_id res chain seq x y z
N MET A 1 -81.92 -33.49 -40.00
CA MET A 1 -80.50 -33.93 -40.06
C MET A 1 -79.77 -33.22 -38.95
N GLU A 2 -79.47 -33.96 -37.89
CA GLU A 2 -78.78 -33.48 -36.69
C GLU A 2 -77.37 -32.99 -37.03
N SER A 3 -76.96 -31.88 -36.43
CA SER A 3 -75.57 -31.42 -36.42
C SER A 3 -75.22 -31.00 -35.00
N TYR A 4 -74.57 -31.90 -34.28
CA TYR A 4 -73.91 -31.66 -32.99
C TYR A 4 -72.85 -30.56 -33.12
N SER A 5 -72.88 -29.55 -32.23
CA SER A 5 -71.72 -28.70 -31.95
C SER A 5 -71.32 -28.84 -30.49
N ARG A 6 -70.16 -29.45 -30.25
CA ARG A 6 -69.55 -29.61 -28.92
C ARG A 6 -68.96 -28.28 -28.46
N ASN A 7 -69.38 -27.78 -27.31
CA ASN A 7 -68.71 -26.68 -26.61
C ASN A 7 -67.47 -27.22 -25.89
N PHE A 8 -66.28 -26.77 -26.29
CA PHE A 8 -65.03 -26.99 -25.58
C PHE A 8 -64.77 -25.76 -24.69
N ASN A 9 -64.95 -25.90 -23.38
CA ASN A 9 -64.52 -24.90 -22.40
C ASN A 9 -63.01 -25.06 -22.20
N VAL A 10 -62.22 -24.11 -22.69
CA VAL A 10 -60.78 -24.02 -22.40
C VAL A 10 -60.62 -23.24 -21.10
N LEU A 11 -60.22 -23.93 -20.04
CA LEU A 11 -59.84 -23.33 -18.76
C LEU A 11 -58.42 -22.76 -18.90
N ILE A 12 -58.29 -21.44 -19.02
CA ILE A 12 -56.98 -20.76 -19.02
C ILE A 12 -56.52 -20.59 -17.58
N LEU A 13 -55.53 -21.37 -17.17
CA LEU A 13 -54.84 -21.23 -15.89
C LEU A 13 -53.81 -20.09 -16.01
N VAL A 14 -54.12 -18.92 -15.47
CA VAL A 14 -53.17 -17.80 -15.37
C VAL A 14 -52.25 -18.06 -14.18
N VAL A 15 -51.02 -18.52 -14.45
CA VAL A 15 -49.96 -18.60 -13.45
C VAL A 15 -49.38 -17.20 -13.27
N LEU A 16 -49.72 -16.54 -12.17
CA LEU A 16 -49.08 -15.31 -11.71
C LEU A 16 -47.66 -15.67 -11.22
N LEU A 17 -46.66 -15.49 -12.08
CA LEU A 17 -45.26 -15.45 -11.70
C LEU A 17 -45.02 -14.17 -10.90
N SER A 18 -45.06 -14.26 -9.58
CA SER A 18 -44.57 -13.22 -8.68
C SER A 18 -43.04 -13.14 -8.83
N SER A 19 -42.57 -12.15 -9.58
CA SER A 19 -41.16 -11.77 -9.58
C SER A 19 -40.80 -11.26 -8.19
N THR A 20 -40.20 -12.11 -7.35
CA THR A 20 -39.48 -11.65 -6.17
C THR A 20 -38.25 -10.90 -6.66
N GLY A 21 -38.39 -9.59 -6.83
CA GLY A 21 -37.24 -8.71 -7.01
C GLY A 21 -36.37 -8.82 -5.77
N ILE A 22 -35.29 -9.60 -5.86
CA ILE A 22 -34.21 -9.56 -4.88
C ILE A 22 -33.55 -8.20 -5.07
N ILE A 23 -33.95 -7.22 -4.26
CA ILE A 23 -33.14 -6.02 -4.07
C ILE A 23 -31.93 -6.50 -3.28
N ALA A 24 -30.80 -6.72 -3.96
CA ALA A 24 -29.53 -6.88 -3.28
C ALA A 24 -29.27 -5.55 -2.54
N GLN A 25 -29.46 -5.55 -1.23
CA GLN A 25 -29.12 -4.40 -0.41
C GLN A 25 -27.59 -4.29 -0.41
N ASN A 26 -27.07 -3.18 -0.94
CA ASN A 26 -25.65 -2.88 -0.82
C ASN A 26 -25.26 -2.95 0.65
N SER A 27 -24.14 -3.60 0.93
CA SER A 27 -23.61 -3.62 2.28
C SER A 27 -22.99 -2.24 2.59
N PRO A 28 -22.97 -1.79 3.87
CA PRO A 28 -22.33 -0.52 4.25
C PRO A 28 -20.89 -0.39 3.75
N GLU A 29 -20.19 -1.51 3.57
CA GLU A 29 -18.87 -1.62 2.97
C GLU A 29 -18.86 -1.24 1.49
N HIS A 30 -19.88 -1.64 0.73
CA HIS A 30 -20.04 -1.29 -0.67
C HIS A 30 -20.33 0.20 -0.83
N ASP A 31 -21.17 0.77 0.04
CA ASP A 31 -21.53 2.19 0.00
C ASP A 31 -20.37 3.13 0.41
N ALA A 32 -19.37 2.61 1.14
CA ALA A 32 -18.19 3.40 1.52
C ALA A 32 -17.22 3.62 0.35
N ILE A 33 -17.15 2.70 -0.61
CA ILE A 33 -16.29 2.83 -1.80
C ILE A 33 -17.05 3.67 -2.83
N LEU A 34 -16.70 4.94 -2.93
CA LEU A 34 -17.35 5.88 -3.85
C LEU A 34 -17.08 5.51 -5.31
N PHE A 35 -15.84 5.10 -5.61
CA PHE A 35 -15.44 4.60 -6.91
C PHE A 35 -14.06 3.97 -6.89
N VAL A 36 -13.78 3.22 -7.96
CA VAL A 36 -12.48 2.63 -8.28
C VAL A 36 -12.18 2.87 -9.75
N GLU A 37 -11.03 3.46 -10.04
CA GLU A 37 -10.60 3.77 -11.41
C GLU A 37 -9.22 3.20 -11.69
N ARG A 38 -9.01 2.71 -12.92
CA ARG A 38 -7.68 2.36 -13.42
C ARG A 38 -6.98 3.64 -13.84
N ILE A 39 -5.92 4.00 -13.11
CA ILE A 39 -5.18 5.26 -13.33
C ILE A 39 -3.94 5.07 -14.21
N TRP A 40 -3.46 3.84 -14.38
CA TRP A 40 -2.31 3.55 -15.23
C TRP A 40 -2.17 2.06 -15.62
N ASP A 41 -1.80 1.79 -16.87
CA ASP A 41 -1.63 0.43 -17.39
C ASP A 41 -0.60 0.34 -18.54
N ARG A 42 0.35 1.27 -18.67
CA ARG A 42 1.17 1.36 -19.90
C ARG A 42 2.21 0.25 -20.03
N ALA A 43 2.85 -0.17 -18.94
CA ALA A 43 3.84 -1.26 -18.99
C ALA A 43 3.17 -2.64 -18.99
N ALA A 44 3.94 -3.70 -19.26
CA ALA A 44 3.45 -5.08 -19.16
C ALA A 44 3.23 -5.51 -17.70
N HIS A 45 4.05 -4.99 -16.78
CA HIS A 45 3.86 -5.10 -15.33
C HIS A 45 3.89 -3.72 -14.67
N ASN A 46 2.88 -3.42 -13.85
CA ASN A 46 2.75 -2.16 -13.10
C ASN A 46 2.41 -2.51 -11.65
N ALA A 47 3.25 -2.13 -10.68
CA ALA A 47 3.08 -2.59 -9.30
C ALA A 47 3.73 -1.70 -8.24
N PHE A 48 3.43 -2.00 -6.97
CA PHE A 48 4.09 -1.44 -5.79
C PHE A 48 3.86 0.06 -5.63
N THR A 49 2.62 0.44 -5.30
CA THR A 49 2.22 1.85 -5.29
C THR A 49 2.62 2.57 -4.01
N SER A 50 2.86 3.86 -4.12
CA SER A 50 2.90 4.81 -3.01
C SER A 50 2.24 6.11 -3.46
N SER A 51 1.50 6.75 -2.57
CA SER A 51 0.77 7.98 -2.88
C SER A 51 0.93 9.03 -1.79
N ILE A 52 0.99 10.31 -2.18
CA ILE A 52 1.00 11.47 -1.28
C ILE A 52 0.16 12.61 -1.87
N HIS A 53 -0.20 13.57 -1.03
CA HIS A 53 -0.67 14.88 -1.48
C HIS A 53 0.46 15.90 -1.35
N PHE A 54 0.75 16.65 -2.40
CA PHE A 54 1.82 17.65 -2.43
C PHE A 54 1.42 18.82 -3.33
N ASN A 55 1.59 20.06 -2.84
CA ASN A 55 1.24 21.29 -3.56
C ASN A 55 -0.13 21.26 -4.26
N GLY A 56 -1.16 20.75 -3.57
CA GLY A 56 -2.53 20.69 -4.10
C GLY A 56 -2.83 19.54 -5.04
N LYS A 57 -1.85 18.68 -5.36
CA LYS A 57 -2.01 17.54 -6.26
C LYS A 57 -1.82 16.22 -5.54
N LEU A 58 -2.49 15.18 -6.04
CA LEU A 58 -2.15 13.80 -5.73
C LEU A 58 -0.96 13.39 -6.57
N TYR A 59 -0.01 12.69 -5.95
CA TYR A 59 1.09 12.00 -6.63
C TYR A 59 0.98 10.51 -6.34
N CYS A 60 1.24 9.70 -7.36
CA CYS A 60 1.35 8.25 -7.24
C CYS A 60 2.64 7.78 -7.91
N ALA A 61 3.45 6.99 -7.21
CA ALA A 61 4.62 6.33 -7.75
C ALA A 61 4.44 4.83 -7.75
N PHE A 62 4.96 4.15 -8.77
CA PHE A 62 4.91 2.71 -8.92
C PHE A 62 6.02 2.22 -9.87
N ARG A 63 6.30 0.93 -9.82
CA ARG A 63 7.23 0.27 -10.73
C ARG A 63 6.55 -0.02 -12.07
N GLU A 64 7.23 0.28 -13.16
CA GLU A 64 6.99 -0.26 -14.51
C GLU A 64 8.05 -1.33 -14.82
N GLY A 65 7.62 -2.49 -15.34
CA GLY A 65 8.50 -3.57 -15.77
C GLY A 65 7.82 -4.52 -16.75
N ASN A 66 8.45 -5.67 -17.02
CA ASN A 66 7.89 -6.75 -17.85
C ASN A 66 7.41 -7.98 -17.07
N GLY A 67 7.58 -7.99 -15.74
CA GLY A 67 7.07 -9.03 -14.83
C GLY A 67 7.31 -8.66 -13.37
N HIS A 68 6.81 -9.47 -12.43
CA HIS A 68 6.95 -9.23 -10.99
C HIS A 68 8.42 -9.26 -10.54
N VAL A 69 9.17 -10.25 -11.03
CA VAL A 69 10.64 -10.33 -11.05
C VAL A 69 10.99 -10.80 -12.45
N SER A 70 11.88 -10.10 -13.13
CA SER A 70 12.09 -10.29 -14.56
C SER A 70 13.55 -10.10 -14.98
N ASP A 71 13.82 -10.45 -16.23
CA ASP A 71 15.10 -10.29 -16.92
C ASP A 71 15.41 -8.83 -17.30
N ILE A 72 14.38 -8.01 -17.47
CA ILE A 72 14.50 -6.58 -17.73
C ILE A 72 14.34 -5.79 -16.43
N ASN A 73 15.34 -4.97 -16.14
CA ASN A 73 15.33 -4.05 -15.01
C ASN A 73 14.13 -3.09 -15.07
N GLY A 74 13.38 -3.00 -13.98
CA GLY A 74 12.25 -2.11 -13.82
C GLY A 74 12.67 -0.65 -13.63
N SER A 75 11.72 0.23 -13.92
CA SER A 75 11.83 1.68 -13.77
C SER A 75 10.73 2.19 -12.83
N ILE A 76 10.92 3.36 -12.25
CA ILE A 76 9.89 4.01 -11.41
C ILE A 76 9.17 5.08 -12.22
N ARG A 77 7.85 4.94 -12.33
CA ARG A 77 6.96 5.96 -12.85
C ARG A 77 6.45 6.81 -11.69
N VAL A 78 6.43 8.13 -11.89
CA VAL A 78 5.69 9.06 -11.05
C VAL A 78 4.63 9.74 -11.90
N ILE A 79 3.38 9.72 -11.43
CA ILE A 79 2.25 10.41 -12.03
C ILE A 79 1.62 11.38 -11.02
N SER A 80 0.95 12.41 -11.51
CA SER A 80 0.23 13.38 -10.68
C SER A 80 -1.16 13.68 -11.23
N SER A 81 -2.07 14.07 -10.35
CA SER A 81 -3.42 14.50 -10.70
C SER A 81 -3.93 15.58 -9.76
N GLU A 82 -4.64 16.58 -10.30
CA GLU A 82 -5.28 17.65 -9.51
C GLU A 82 -6.65 17.22 -8.98
N ASP A 83 -7.34 16.36 -9.72
CA ASP A 83 -8.72 15.93 -9.45
C ASP A 83 -8.84 14.43 -9.11
N GLY A 84 -7.73 13.70 -9.16
CA GLY A 84 -7.59 12.26 -8.98
C GLY A 84 -8.18 11.41 -10.11
N GLN A 85 -8.61 12.02 -11.22
CA GLN A 85 -9.20 11.37 -12.40
C GLN A 85 -8.27 11.50 -13.61
N ASN A 86 -7.77 12.72 -13.85
CA ASN A 86 -6.88 13.04 -14.95
C ASN A 86 -5.42 12.97 -14.49
N TRP A 87 -4.72 11.93 -14.92
CA TRP A 87 -3.36 11.64 -14.49
C TRP A 87 -2.32 11.96 -15.57
N LEU A 88 -1.29 12.70 -15.18
CA LEU A 88 -0.18 13.09 -16.04
C LEU A 88 1.11 12.41 -15.57
N SER A 89 1.94 11.99 -16.52
CA SER A 89 3.29 11.50 -16.22
C SER A 89 4.19 12.66 -15.81
N VAL A 90 4.83 12.54 -14.65
CA VAL A 90 5.80 13.52 -14.12
C VAL A 90 7.23 13.04 -14.38
N ALA A 91 7.53 11.78 -14.08
CA ALA A 91 8.88 11.23 -14.25
C ALA A 91 8.86 9.75 -14.63
N LEU A 92 9.90 9.31 -15.36
CA LEU A 92 10.28 7.92 -15.53
C LEU A 92 11.75 7.79 -15.13
N ILE A 93 11.99 7.18 -13.97
CA ILE A 93 13.32 7.07 -13.37
C ILE A 93 13.84 5.66 -13.61
N SER A 94 15.03 5.54 -14.18
CA SER A 94 15.69 4.27 -14.46
C SER A 94 17.19 4.39 -14.19
N GLU A 95 17.86 3.25 -14.00
CA GLU A 95 19.31 3.21 -13.83
C GLU A 95 19.88 2.00 -14.56
N LEU A 96 20.91 2.22 -15.39
CA LEU A 96 21.49 1.16 -16.19
C LEU A 96 22.04 0.03 -15.31
N GLY A 97 21.57 -1.19 -15.57
CA GLY A 97 22.01 -2.38 -14.84
C GLY A 97 21.38 -2.60 -13.46
N ILE A 98 20.42 -1.75 -13.04
CA ILE A 98 19.74 -1.86 -11.76
C ILE A 98 18.22 -1.95 -11.95
N ASP A 99 17.59 -2.99 -11.39
CA ASP A 99 16.13 -3.13 -11.29
C ASP A 99 15.62 -2.26 -10.14
N LEU A 100 14.94 -1.15 -10.48
CA LEU A 100 14.32 -0.25 -9.50
C LEU A 100 12.94 -0.78 -9.12
N ARG A 101 12.65 -0.82 -7.82
CA ARG A 101 11.40 -1.37 -7.27
C ARG A 101 10.91 -0.58 -6.05
N ASP A 102 9.66 -0.86 -5.69
CA ASP A 102 9.01 -0.47 -4.43
C ASP A 102 9.17 1.02 -4.07
N PRO A 103 8.78 1.94 -4.98
CA PRO A 103 8.91 3.38 -4.73
C PRO A 103 8.04 3.82 -3.56
N GLN A 104 8.57 4.67 -2.69
CA GLN A 104 7.85 5.28 -1.58
C GLN A 104 8.05 6.79 -1.57
N LEU A 105 6.93 7.51 -1.56
CA LEU A 105 6.89 8.96 -1.56
C LEU A 105 6.75 9.49 -0.13
N SER A 106 7.44 10.59 0.16
CA SER A 106 7.26 11.38 1.37
C SER A 106 7.55 12.86 1.08
N VAL A 107 7.09 13.76 1.95
CA VAL A 107 7.32 15.21 1.81
C VAL A 107 8.41 15.64 2.77
N THR A 108 9.45 16.29 2.23
CA THR A 108 10.58 16.80 3.01
C THR A 108 10.22 18.12 3.72
N PRO A 109 10.94 18.49 4.80
CA PRO A 109 10.73 19.76 5.50
C PRO A 109 10.96 21.00 4.63
N ASP A 110 11.78 20.89 3.57
CA ASP A 110 12.06 21.97 2.61
C ASP A 110 11.11 21.98 1.40
N ASN A 111 9.93 21.35 1.53
CA ASN A 111 8.87 21.31 0.53
C ASN A 111 9.31 20.73 -0.82
N ARG A 112 9.91 19.54 -0.78
CA ARG A 112 10.15 18.68 -1.95
C ARG A 112 9.51 17.33 -1.70
N ILE A 113 9.33 16.56 -2.77
CA ILE A 113 8.98 15.15 -2.68
C ILE A 113 10.28 14.36 -2.59
N MET A 114 10.43 13.55 -1.55
CA MET A 114 11.47 12.52 -1.47
C MET A 114 10.88 11.20 -1.95
N LEU A 115 11.59 10.56 -2.88
CA LEU A 115 11.26 9.27 -3.45
C LEU A 115 12.32 8.25 -3.04
N ASN A 116 12.00 7.38 -2.09
CA ASN A 116 12.82 6.23 -1.72
C ASN A 116 12.53 5.07 -2.68
N ILE A 117 13.58 4.38 -3.11
CA ILE A 117 13.52 3.33 -4.12
C ILE A 117 14.43 2.18 -3.70
N GLY A 118 13.99 0.94 -3.89
CA GLY A 118 14.88 -0.21 -3.80
C GLY A 118 15.58 -0.48 -5.13
N GLY A 119 16.90 -0.64 -5.13
CA GLY A 119 17.67 -1.00 -6.30
C GLY A 119 18.26 -2.41 -6.19
N SER A 120 17.92 -3.29 -7.11
CA SER A 120 18.44 -4.66 -7.18
C SER A 120 19.40 -4.85 -8.35
N LYS A 121 20.54 -5.51 -8.11
CA LYS A 121 21.47 -5.90 -9.16
C LYS A 121 21.38 -7.40 -9.41
N TYR A 122 21.13 -7.78 -10.67
CA TYR A 122 21.08 -9.16 -11.11
C TYR A 122 22.21 -9.46 -12.10
N THR A 123 22.85 -10.62 -11.96
CA THR A 123 23.79 -11.17 -12.94
C THR A 123 23.40 -12.62 -13.23
N GLY A 124 23.12 -12.94 -14.50
CA GLY A 124 22.65 -14.28 -14.89
C GLY A 124 21.40 -14.74 -14.12
N GLY A 125 20.46 -13.82 -13.86
CA GLY A 125 19.22 -14.08 -13.12
C GLY A 125 19.38 -14.22 -11.59
N LYS A 126 20.60 -14.08 -11.04
CA LYS A 126 20.87 -14.18 -9.60
C LYS A 126 20.99 -12.80 -8.97
N LEU A 127 20.31 -12.58 -7.85
CA LEU A 127 20.39 -11.35 -7.06
C LEU A 127 21.75 -11.24 -6.36
N GLU A 128 22.61 -10.34 -6.86
CA GLU A 128 23.94 -10.07 -6.31
C GLU A 128 23.92 -9.07 -5.16
N GLY A 129 23.04 -8.07 -5.24
CA GLY A 129 22.97 -7.03 -4.23
C GLY A 129 21.68 -6.24 -4.28
N MET A 130 21.34 -5.66 -3.14
CA MET A 130 20.24 -4.73 -2.98
C MET A 130 20.77 -3.48 -2.29
N ARG A 131 20.46 -2.32 -2.86
CA ARG A 131 20.89 -1.03 -2.34
C ARG A 131 19.72 -0.04 -2.35
N PRO A 132 19.40 0.57 -1.21
CA PRO A 132 18.43 1.65 -1.19
C PRO A 132 18.95 2.86 -1.95
N LYS A 133 18.02 3.53 -2.63
CA LYS A 133 18.25 4.73 -3.43
C LYS A 133 17.23 5.80 -3.05
N VAL A 134 17.58 7.04 -3.37
CA VAL A 134 16.72 8.20 -3.16
C VAL A 134 16.81 9.13 -4.37
N SER A 135 15.69 9.74 -4.71
CA SER A 135 15.56 10.83 -5.67
C SER A 135 14.69 11.93 -5.05
N PHE A 136 14.90 13.18 -5.45
CA PHE A 136 14.16 14.32 -4.92
C PHE A 136 13.51 15.09 -6.05
N SER A 137 12.29 15.58 -5.82
CA SER A 137 11.68 16.52 -6.75
C SER A 137 12.26 17.92 -6.61
N ASP A 138 12.02 18.76 -7.61
CA ASP A 138 12.01 20.22 -7.40
C ASP A 138 10.90 20.62 -6.41
N ASN A 139 10.92 21.87 -5.94
CA ASN A 139 9.92 22.38 -4.99
C ASN A 139 8.49 22.48 -5.55
N GLN A 140 8.31 22.33 -6.87
CA GLN A 140 7.00 22.33 -7.52
C GLN A 140 6.46 20.91 -7.71
N GLY A 141 7.31 19.88 -7.57
CA GLY A 141 6.97 18.48 -7.82
C GLY A 141 6.97 18.12 -9.31
N THR A 142 7.53 18.96 -10.18
CA THR A 142 7.41 18.83 -11.64
C THR A 142 8.51 18.01 -12.30
N SER A 143 9.63 17.84 -11.62
CA SER A 143 10.78 17.05 -12.07
C SER A 143 11.44 16.36 -10.88
N PHE A 144 12.19 15.29 -11.14
CA PHE A 144 12.93 14.53 -10.14
C PHE A 144 14.41 14.45 -10.53
N SER A 145 15.30 14.46 -9.54
CA SER A 145 16.73 14.23 -9.74
C SER A 145 17.00 12.80 -10.16
N ASP A 146 18.18 12.55 -10.74
CA ASP A 146 18.68 11.18 -10.90
C ASP A 146 18.75 10.47 -9.53
N PRO A 147 18.52 9.14 -9.49
CA PRO A 147 18.56 8.39 -8.25
C PRO A 147 20.00 8.28 -7.76
N GLN A 148 20.21 8.51 -6.46
CA GLN A 148 21.49 8.33 -5.80
C GLN A 148 21.39 7.25 -4.71
N ASN A 149 22.51 6.61 -4.38
CA ASN A 149 22.53 5.59 -3.33
C ASN A 149 22.37 6.24 -1.95
N VAL A 150 21.53 5.64 -1.12
CA VAL A 150 21.47 5.94 0.31
C VAL A 150 22.73 5.39 0.99
N ARG A 151 23.26 6.15 1.95
CA ARG A 151 24.37 5.77 2.82
C ARG A 151 23.80 5.32 4.17
N LEU A 152 24.01 4.05 4.48
CA LEU A 152 23.65 3.48 5.77
C LEU A 152 24.86 3.45 6.70
N ASP A 153 24.61 3.64 7.97
CA ASP A 153 25.55 3.40 9.06
C ASP A 153 26.30 2.05 8.88
N GLU A 154 27.64 2.11 8.94
CA GLU A 154 28.51 0.96 8.73
C GLU A 154 28.26 -0.16 9.74
N ARG A 155 27.68 0.14 10.92
CA ARG A 155 27.28 -0.86 11.92
C ARG A 155 26.28 -1.88 11.38
N ILE A 156 25.41 -1.46 10.47
CA ILE A 156 24.32 -2.31 9.96
C ILE A 156 24.46 -2.69 8.49
N LYS A 157 25.20 -1.91 7.70
CA LYS A 157 25.27 -2.03 6.24
C LYS A 157 25.65 -3.44 5.78
N THR A 158 24.96 -3.93 4.74
CA THR A 158 25.21 -5.23 4.12
C THR A 158 25.28 -5.11 2.59
N LYS A 159 25.30 -6.26 1.90
CA LYS A 159 25.13 -6.30 0.43
C LYS A 159 23.67 -6.31 0.00
N LYS A 160 22.74 -6.53 0.93
CA LYS A 160 21.32 -6.74 0.66
C LYS A 160 20.48 -5.95 1.66
N ASP A 161 20.48 -4.64 1.47
CA ASP A 161 19.72 -3.70 2.30
C ASP A 161 18.53 -3.17 1.52
N TRP A 162 17.38 -3.04 2.18
CA TRP A 162 16.18 -2.47 1.60
C TRP A 162 15.52 -1.52 2.58
N LEU A 163 15.57 -0.23 2.29
CA LEU A 163 14.94 0.81 3.08
C LEU A 163 13.46 0.87 2.71
N TRP A 164 12.59 0.65 3.68
CA TRP A 164 11.14 0.63 3.48
C TRP A 164 10.46 1.83 4.15
N ARG A 165 9.69 2.53 3.33
CA ARG A 165 8.74 3.61 3.57
C ARG A 165 9.22 4.61 4.62
N ALA A 166 10.10 5.50 4.17
CA ALA A 166 10.64 6.57 4.99
C ALA A 166 9.53 7.56 5.41
N THR A 167 9.50 7.92 6.69
CA THR A 167 8.50 8.82 7.28
C THR A 167 9.19 9.99 7.98
N TRP A 168 8.87 11.22 7.55
CA TRP A 168 9.35 12.44 8.19
C TRP A 168 8.59 12.74 9.49
N HIS A 169 9.33 13.16 10.51
CA HIS A 169 8.81 13.63 11.78
C HIS A 169 9.81 14.59 12.43
N LYS A 170 9.34 15.81 12.77
CA LYS A 170 10.12 16.85 13.46
C LYS A 170 11.50 17.12 12.83
N GLY A 171 11.53 17.27 11.50
CA GLY A 171 12.75 17.62 10.75
C GLY A 171 13.70 16.44 10.50
N LYS A 172 13.36 15.22 10.94
CA LYS A 172 14.11 14.00 10.67
C LYS A 172 13.28 13.00 9.91
N VAL A 173 13.91 12.06 9.21
CA VAL A 173 13.25 10.98 8.50
C VAL A 173 13.67 9.63 9.06
N TYR A 174 12.69 8.78 9.33
CA TYR A 174 12.87 7.47 9.93
C TYR A 174 12.44 6.37 8.97
N ALA A 175 13.13 5.24 8.97
CA ALA A 175 12.77 4.10 8.14
C ALA A 175 13.19 2.77 8.77
N GLY A 176 12.53 1.69 8.39
CA GLY A 176 13.01 0.34 8.63
C GLY A 176 13.85 -0.14 7.45
N VAL A 177 15.08 -0.58 7.70
CA VAL A 177 15.91 -1.27 6.70
C VAL A 177 15.81 -2.76 6.95
N TYR A 178 15.16 -3.50 6.05
CA TYR A 178 15.13 -4.96 6.16
C TYR A 178 16.29 -5.63 5.41
N GLN A 179 16.83 -6.67 6.03
CA GLN A 179 18.03 -7.39 5.57
C GLN A 179 17.71 -8.89 5.51
N PRO A 180 17.30 -9.43 4.35
CA PRO A 180 16.66 -10.74 4.23
C PRO A 180 17.46 -11.93 4.78
N THR A 181 18.77 -11.79 4.96
CA THR A 181 19.67 -12.83 5.47
C THR A 181 19.72 -12.90 7.00
N LYS A 182 19.10 -11.96 7.72
CA LYS A 182 19.08 -11.93 9.19
C LYS A 182 17.74 -12.45 9.72
N GLU A 183 17.78 -13.13 10.86
CA GLU A 183 16.55 -13.54 11.57
C GLU A 183 15.77 -12.32 12.08
N LYS A 184 16.45 -11.38 12.75
CA LYS A 184 15.92 -10.05 13.09
C LYS A 184 16.38 -9.04 12.05
N SER A 185 15.60 -8.95 10.97
CA SER A 185 16.03 -8.30 9.75
C SER A 185 15.81 -6.80 9.69
N VAL A 186 14.96 -6.22 10.53
CA VAL A 186 14.63 -4.77 10.46
C VAL A 186 15.52 -3.95 11.39
N GLN A 187 16.28 -3.03 10.79
CA GLN A 187 17.09 -2.02 11.49
C GLN A 187 16.36 -0.68 11.41
N LEU A 188 16.02 -0.07 12.54
CA LEU A 188 15.48 1.28 12.59
C LEU A 188 16.62 2.27 12.37
N VAL A 189 16.44 3.16 11.41
CA VAL A 189 17.41 4.20 11.06
C VAL A 189 16.75 5.58 11.03
N VAL A 190 17.57 6.61 11.19
CA VAL A 190 17.17 8.02 11.11
C VAL A 190 18.13 8.82 10.24
N SER A 191 17.64 9.84 9.57
CA SER A 191 18.42 10.78 8.77
C SER A 191 17.87 12.20 8.91
N GLU A 192 18.70 13.20 8.62
CA GLU A 192 18.29 14.60 8.51
C GLU A 192 18.05 15.04 7.07
N ASP A 193 18.58 14.28 6.09
CA ASP A 193 18.58 14.65 4.66
C ASP A 193 17.96 13.59 3.74
N GLY A 194 17.60 12.41 4.28
CA GLY A 194 17.09 11.28 3.50
C GLY A 194 18.15 10.57 2.65
N ILE A 195 19.43 10.90 2.82
CA ILE A 195 20.57 10.34 2.10
C ILE A 195 21.50 9.60 3.05
N ASN A 196 21.84 10.19 4.19
CA ASN A 196 22.77 9.65 5.19
C ASN A 196 21.97 9.21 6.42
N TYR A 197 21.92 7.90 6.67
CA TYR A 197 21.11 7.30 7.73
C TYR A 197 21.97 6.69 8.82
N ASP A 198 21.73 7.12 10.05
CA ASP A 198 22.31 6.58 11.28
C ASP A 198 21.43 5.47 11.86
N TYR A 199 22.06 4.48 12.48
CA TYR A 199 21.36 3.40 13.17
C TYR A 199 20.86 3.82 14.56
N ILE A 200 19.60 3.48 14.86
CA ILE A 200 18.98 3.62 16.19
C ILE A 200 18.98 2.28 16.92
N THR A 201 18.22 1.30 16.42
CA THR A 201 18.01 0.01 17.11
C THR A 201 17.60 -1.08 16.12
N THR A 202 17.68 -2.34 16.54
CA THR A 202 17.20 -3.50 15.77
C THR A 202 15.87 -3.95 16.34
N PHE A 203 14.86 -4.09 15.50
CA PHE A 203 13.55 -4.55 15.95
C PHE A 203 13.62 -6.00 16.44
N ALA A 204 13.06 -6.25 17.62
CA ALA A 204 12.94 -7.58 18.21
C ALA A 204 11.81 -8.41 17.56
N VAL A 205 11.70 -8.33 16.23
CA VAL A 205 10.66 -8.98 15.42
C VAL A 205 11.33 -10.00 14.49
N ALA A 206 11.13 -11.29 14.76
CA ALA A 206 11.67 -12.35 13.92
C ALA A 206 11.05 -12.32 12.52
N HIS A 207 11.89 -12.45 11.50
CA HIS A 207 11.56 -12.39 10.07
C HIS A 207 10.88 -11.08 9.63
N GLY A 208 11.05 -9.97 10.35
CA GLY A 208 10.46 -8.68 9.95
C GLY A 208 10.97 -8.19 8.58
N ASN A 209 10.11 -7.64 7.73
CA ASN A 209 10.51 -7.06 6.46
C ASN A 209 9.93 -5.64 6.25
N GLU A 210 8.98 -5.47 5.34
CA GLU A 210 8.31 -4.25 4.95
C GLU A 210 7.64 -3.65 6.19
N THR A 211 8.10 -2.46 6.56
CA THR A 211 7.78 -1.83 7.84
C THR A 211 7.31 -0.41 7.61
N THR A 212 6.06 -0.14 7.96
CA THR A 212 5.50 1.21 7.87
C THR A 212 5.54 1.86 9.24
N LEU A 213 6.22 3.01 9.32
CA LEU A 213 6.34 3.83 10.52
C LEU A 213 5.36 5.00 10.47
N ARG A 214 4.71 5.30 11.59
CA ARG A 214 3.88 6.49 11.81
C ARG A 214 4.12 7.08 13.18
N PHE A 215 3.74 8.33 13.37
CA PHE A 215 3.92 9.04 14.63
C PHE A 215 2.57 9.49 15.16
N ARG A 216 2.33 9.24 16.45
CA ARG A 216 1.21 9.83 17.18
C ARG A 216 1.51 11.29 17.50
N SER A 217 0.48 12.03 17.91
CA SER A 217 0.60 13.44 18.33
C SER A 217 1.52 13.65 19.54
N ASN A 218 1.72 12.62 20.37
CA ASN A 218 2.64 12.61 21.50
C ASN A 218 4.06 12.12 21.12
N ASP A 219 4.41 12.13 19.84
CA ASP A 219 5.69 11.69 19.27
C ASP A 219 6.01 10.19 19.39
N GLN A 220 5.11 9.39 19.97
CA GLN A 220 5.27 7.95 20.00
C GLN A 220 5.26 7.39 18.57
N MET A 221 6.28 6.60 18.26
CA MET A 221 6.37 5.91 16.97
C MET A 221 5.56 4.61 17.03
N VAL A 222 4.78 4.38 15.98
CA VAL A 222 4.03 3.14 15.72
C VAL A 222 4.66 2.47 14.50
N ALA A 223 4.91 1.17 14.59
CA ALA A 223 5.41 0.36 13.48
C ALA A 223 4.44 -0.78 13.17
N ILE A 224 4.05 -0.93 11.90
CA ILE A 224 3.42 -2.14 11.37
C ILE A 224 4.43 -2.86 10.51
N VAL A 225 4.78 -4.08 10.92
CA VAL A 225 5.84 -4.89 10.31
C VAL A 225 5.21 -6.10 9.65
N ARG A 226 5.35 -6.23 8.33
CA ARG A 226 5.15 -7.52 7.66
C ARG A 226 6.26 -8.47 8.09
N ARG A 227 5.92 -9.75 8.25
CA ARG A 227 6.88 -10.81 8.56
C ARG A 227 6.95 -11.82 7.43
N GLY A 228 8.15 -12.31 7.14
CA GLY A 228 8.42 -13.32 6.13
C GLY A 228 7.82 -14.69 6.47
N SER A 229 7.88 -15.61 5.52
CA SER A 229 7.32 -16.97 5.63
C SER A 229 5.80 -16.95 5.84
N ASN A 230 5.27 -17.85 6.67
CA ASN A 230 3.84 -17.91 7.02
C ASN A 230 3.54 -17.23 8.36
N ASN A 231 4.36 -16.25 8.75
CA ASN A 231 4.14 -15.50 9.98
C ASN A 231 3.10 -14.39 9.76
N ASN A 232 2.27 -14.16 10.78
CA ASN A 232 1.46 -12.95 10.86
C ASN A 232 2.35 -11.72 11.07
N GLY A 233 1.81 -10.53 10.78
CA GLY A 233 2.52 -9.27 11.01
C GLY A 233 2.77 -8.99 12.48
N ALA A 234 3.39 -7.85 12.77
CA ALA A 234 3.56 -7.33 14.13
C ALA A 234 3.22 -5.84 14.16
N ILE A 235 2.70 -5.40 15.31
CA ILE A 235 2.57 -3.99 15.65
C ILE A 235 3.51 -3.67 16.82
N GLY A 236 4.14 -2.51 16.78
CA GLY A 236 4.99 -2.06 17.86
C GLY A 236 4.91 -0.58 18.13
N PHE A 237 5.30 -0.22 19.35
CA PHE A 237 5.24 1.13 19.88
C PHE A 237 6.54 1.47 20.61
N SER A 238 7.02 2.70 20.43
CA SER A 238 8.19 3.23 21.13
C SER A 238 8.11 4.73 21.29
N ASP A 239 8.37 5.22 22.50
CA ASP A 239 8.55 6.65 22.77
C ASP A 239 9.97 7.09 22.38
N PRO A 240 10.21 8.39 22.12
CA PRO A 240 11.57 8.90 21.92
C PRO A 240 12.52 8.45 23.06
N PRO A 241 13.78 8.08 22.79
CA PRO A 241 14.51 8.18 21.52
C PRO A 241 14.34 6.97 20.58
N TYR A 242 13.25 6.19 20.72
CA TYR A 242 12.88 5.07 19.84
C TYR A 242 13.77 3.82 19.94
N GLU A 243 14.44 3.64 21.08
CA GLU A 243 15.33 2.49 21.32
C GLU A 243 14.59 1.29 21.91
N ASN A 244 13.55 1.55 22.72
CA ASN A 244 12.84 0.54 23.51
C ASN A 244 11.44 0.31 22.96
N TRP A 245 11.18 -0.90 22.45
CA TRP A 245 9.95 -1.22 21.75
C TRP A 245 9.12 -2.26 22.50
N LYS A 246 7.80 -2.05 22.52
CA LYS A 246 6.81 -3.07 22.88
C LYS A 246 6.20 -3.62 21.59
N TRP A 247 6.14 -4.95 21.46
CA TRP A 247 5.68 -5.63 20.26
C TRP A 247 4.51 -6.57 20.57
N ASN A 248 3.49 -6.54 19.73
CA ASN A 248 2.41 -7.52 19.69
C ASN A 248 2.36 -8.17 18.31
N ALA A 249 2.07 -9.48 18.27
CA ALA A 249 1.81 -10.17 17.02
C ALA A 249 0.41 -9.78 16.52
N LEU A 250 0.28 -9.56 15.21
CA LEU A 250 -1.03 -9.42 14.60
C LEU A 250 -1.68 -10.80 14.44
N ASP A 251 -3.00 -10.84 14.39
CA ASP A 251 -3.77 -12.04 14.03
C ASP A 251 -3.77 -12.34 12.51
N LYS A 252 -3.16 -11.45 11.71
CA LYS A 252 -3.19 -11.50 10.24
C LYS A 252 -1.81 -11.36 9.59
N LYS A 253 -1.59 -12.11 8.51
CA LYS A 253 -0.45 -11.94 7.59
C LYS A 253 -0.64 -10.70 6.73
N LEU A 254 0.44 -9.96 6.52
CA LEU A 254 0.46 -8.72 5.74
C LEU A 254 1.27 -8.87 4.44
N GLY A 255 0.97 -8.03 3.45
CA GLY A 255 1.70 -7.93 2.19
C GLY A 255 1.68 -6.49 1.71
N GLY A 256 2.84 -5.82 1.70
CA GLY A 256 2.98 -4.41 1.32
C GLY A 256 2.17 -3.43 2.19
N PRO A 257 2.16 -3.54 3.53
CA PRO A 257 1.27 -2.72 4.36
C PRO A 257 1.56 -1.22 4.26
N ASP A 258 0.51 -0.41 4.16
CA ASP A 258 0.55 1.04 4.41
C ASP A 258 -0.41 1.38 5.54
N VAL A 259 -0.08 2.41 6.31
CA VAL A 259 -0.77 2.75 7.55
C VAL A 259 -1.19 4.20 7.55
N LEU A 260 -2.38 4.47 8.07
CA LEU A 260 -2.85 5.80 8.40
C LEU A 260 -3.21 5.83 9.89
N LEU A 261 -2.65 6.79 10.63
CA LEU A 261 -3.11 7.10 11.98
C LEU A 261 -4.11 8.25 11.89
N LEU A 262 -5.35 7.98 12.28
CA LEU A 262 -6.37 9.03 12.38
C LEU A 262 -6.15 9.85 13.66
N GLU A 263 -6.66 11.09 13.68
CA GLU A 263 -6.58 11.97 14.85
C GLU A 263 -7.25 11.36 16.08
N THR A 264 -8.27 10.51 15.88
CA THR A 264 -8.95 9.74 16.92
C THR A 264 -8.05 8.67 17.57
N GLY A 265 -6.86 8.42 17.02
CA GLY A 265 -5.94 7.37 17.46
C GLY A 265 -6.17 6.02 16.77
N THR A 266 -7.23 5.89 15.96
CA THR A 266 -7.51 4.71 15.14
C THR A 266 -6.38 4.44 14.15
N ILE A 267 -5.94 3.19 14.10
CA ILE A 267 -4.91 2.71 13.17
C ILE A 267 -5.62 1.99 12.01
N LEU A 268 -5.54 2.57 10.82
CA LEU A 268 -5.96 1.92 9.59
C LEU A 268 -4.74 1.36 8.88
N CYS A 269 -4.84 0.12 8.40
CA CYS A 269 -3.81 -0.51 7.59
C CYS A 269 -4.45 -1.04 6.30
N ALA A 270 -3.90 -0.65 5.16
CA ALA A 270 -4.23 -1.27 3.89
C ALA A 270 -3.13 -2.27 3.53
N THR A 271 -3.51 -3.47 3.11
CA THR A 271 -2.57 -4.58 2.93
C THR A 271 -3.13 -5.64 1.98
N ARG A 272 -2.28 -6.58 1.56
CA ARG A 272 -2.72 -7.83 0.95
C ARG A 272 -3.33 -8.74 2.01
N GLU A 273 -4.51 -9.28 1.71
CA GLU A 273 -5.06 -10.48 2.30
C GLU A 273 -4.69 -11.68 1.44
N TYR A 274 -4.18 -12.74 2.07
CA TYR A 274 -3.82 -13.99 1.39
C TYR A 274 -4.93 -15.02 1.55
N ASN A 275 -5.13 -15.85 0.52
CA ASN A 275 -5.97 -17.05 0.54
C ASN A 275 -7.46 -16.80 0.85
N LEU A 276 -8.01 -15.65 0.46
CA LEU A 276 -9.46 -15.43 0.51
C LEU A 276 -10.12 -16.23 -0.62
N GLY A 277 -10.60 -17.43 -0.30
CA GLY A 277 -11.19 -18.32 -1.31
C GLY A 277 -10.22 -18.70 -2.43
N SER A 278 -8.95 -18.96 -2.08
CA SER A 278 -7.79 -19.19 -2.97
C SER A 278 -7.19 -17.97 -3.69
N GLU A 279 -7.76 -16.77 -3.50
CA GLU A 279 -7.26 -15.54 -4.11
C GLU A 279 -6.53 -14.63 -3.12
N SER A 280 -5.66 -13.75 -3.64
CA SER A 280 -5.15 -12.60 -2.90
C SER A 280 -5.98 -11.37 -3.21
N LYS A 281 -6.32 -10.59 -2.18
CA LYS A 281 -7.09 -9.34 -2.29
C LYS A 281 -6.38 -8.19 -1.61
N THR A 282 -6.67 -6.97 -2.04
CA THR A 282 -6.31 -5.74 -1.33
C THR A 282 -7.44 -5.41 -0.36
N ILE A 283 -7.11 -5.23 0.91
CA ILE A 283 -8.09 -4.96 1.97
C ILE A 283 -7.69 -3.72 2.78
N LEU A 284 -8.68 -3.10 3.41
CA LEU A 284 -8.51 -2.10 4.46
C LEU A 284 -8.95 -2.71 5.79
N ILE A 285 -8.08 -2.66 6.79
CA ILE A 285 -8.32 -3.18 8.14
C ILE A 285 -8.14 -2.07 9.17
N LYS A 286 -8.87 -2.17 10.28
CA LYS A 286 -8.53 -1.55 11.55
C LYS A 286 -7.54 -2.45 12.28
N VAL A 287 -6.51 -1.87 12.87
CA VAL A 287 -5.53 -2.58 13.71
C VAL A 287 -5.65 -2.07 15.14
N ASP A 288 -5.80 -2.99 16.06
CA ASP A 288 -5.81 -2.75 17.49
C ASP A 288 -4.38 -2.81 18.08
N PRO A 289 -4.03 -2.02 19.12
CA PRO A 289 -2.70 -2.05 19.73
C PRO A 289 -2.26 -3.43 20.25
N GLU A 290 -3.21 -4.27 20.69
CA GLU A 290 -2.96 -5.63 21.18
C GLU A 290 -2.81 -6.64 20.03
N GLY A 291 -3.08 -6.22 18.78
CA GLY A 291 -2.80 -6.98 17.56
C GLY A 291 -4.00 -7.63 16.89
N ALA A 292 -5.20 -7.47 17.44
CA ALA A 292 -6.43 -7.86 16.76
C ALA A 292 -6.66 -7.01 15.50
N THR A 293 -7.19 -7.63 14.43
CA THR A 293 -7.54 -6.90 13.20
C THR A 293 -9.01 -7.04 12.86
N THR A 294 -9.62 -5.95 12.37
CA THR A 294 -10.99 -5.94 11.87
C THR A 294 -10.98 -5.55 10.42
N LYS A 295 -11.45 -6.43 9.53
CA LYS A 295 -11.59 -6.09 8.10
C LYS A 295 -12.75 -5.13 7.91
N LEU A 296 -12.45 -3.97 7.31
CA LEU A 296 -13.42 -2.93 7.02
C LEU A 296 -13.89 -3.05 5.56
N LEU A 297 -12.95 -3.18 4.63
CA LEU A 297 -13.24 -3.19 3.20
C LEU A 297 -12.39 -4.21 2.46
N THR A 298 -12.94 -4.76 1.36
CA THR A 298 -12.20 -5.49 0.34
C THR A 298 -12.30 -4.71 -0.97
N LEU A 299 -11.16 -4.31 -1.53
CA LEU A 299 -11.13 -3.55 -2.79
C LEU A 299 -11.20 -4.50 -4.00
N PRO A 300 -11.83 -4.09 -5.12
CA PRO A 300 -11.79 -4.83 -6.38
C PRO A 300 -10.34 -5.11 -6.80
N SER A 301 -9.91 -6.36 -6.63
CA SER A 301 -8.53 -6.78 -6.84
C SER A 301 -8.42 -8.30 -6.94
N GLY A 302 -7.29 -8.83 -7.43
CA GLY A 302 -7.09 -10.26 -7.65
C GLY A 302 -5.74 -10.58 -8.30
N GLY A 303 -5.34 -11.86 -8.25
CA GLY A 303 -4.06 -12.32 -8.76
C GLY A 303 -2.87 -11.67 -8.05
N ASP A 304 -1.92 -11.14 -8.82
CA ASP A 304 -0.82 -10.32 -8.32
C ASP A 304 -1.33 -8.89 -8.03
N CYS A 305 -1.56 -8.56 -6.75
CA CYS A 305 -2.22 -7.31 -6.34
C CYS A 305 -1.72 -6.74 -5.00
N SER A 306 -2.23 -5.57 -4.57
CA SER A 306 -1.98 -4.88 -3.29
C SER A 306 -0.91 -3.79 -3.33
N TYR A 307 -0.03 -3.74 -2.31
CA TYR A 307 0.95 -2.69 -2.04
C TYR A 307 0.34 -1.28 -2.14
N PRO A 308 -0.63 -0.98 -1.25
CA PRO A 308 -1.37 0.25 -1.32
C PRO A 308 -0.55 1.48 -0.92
N GLY A 309 -1.01 2.64 -1.42
CA GLY A 309 -0.62 3.97 -0.95
C GLY A 309 -1.85 4.71 -0.43
N LEU A 310 -1.74 5.32 0.75
CA LEU A 310 -2.86 5.97 1.44
C LEU A 310 -2.71 7.49 1.51
N VAL A 311 -3.75 8.21 1.08
CA VAL A 311 -3.86 9.67 1.24
C VAL A 311 -5.24 10.01 1.79
N LEU A 312 -5.31 10.66 2.95
CA LEU A 312 -6.56 11.20 3.49
C LEU A 312 -6.64 12.70 3.17
N LYS A 313 -7.71 13.12 2.50
CA LYS A 313 -7.98 14.53 2.18
C LYS A 313 -9.49 14.76 2.20
N ASP A 314 -9.94 15.82 2.87
CA ASP A 314 -11.34 16.28 2.88
C ASP A 314 -12.35 15.13 3.15
N SER A 315 -12.11 14.35 4.22
CA SER A 315 -12.91 13.18 4.60
C SER A 315 -13.00 12.06 3.54
N THR A 316 -12.12 12.08 2.55
CA THR A 316 -11.99 11.05 1.52
C THR A 316 -10.62 10.37 1.65
N LEU A 317 -10.64 9.05 1.82
CA LEU A 317 -9.44 8.23 1.77
C LEU A 317 -9.22 7.75 0.33
N PHE A 318 -8.12 8.19 -0.26
CA PHE A 318 -7.62 7.72 -1.54
C PHE A 318 -6.69 6.54 -1.30
N VAL A 319 -6.95 5.43 -1.97
CA VAL A 319 -6.14 4.20 -1.87
C VAL A 319 -5.66 3.82 -3.26
N SER A 320 -4.40 4.10 -3.56
CA SER A 320 -3.75 3.53 -4.75
C SER A 320 -3.40 2.08 -4.47
N TYR A 321 -3.45 1.20 -5.46
CA TYR A 321 -2.96 -0.18 -5.37
C TYR A 321 -2.76 -0.75 -6.78
N TYR A 322 -2.07 -1.89 -6.89
CA TYR A 322 -2.00 -2.61 -8.16
C TYR A 322 -2.82 -3.89 -8.14
N SER A 323 -3.23 -4.38 -9.30
CA SER A 323 -4.00 -5.63 -9.40
C SER A 323 -3.93 -6.27 -10.79
N LEU A 324 -3.93 -7.61 -10.84
CA LEU A 324 -3.95 -8.44 -12.06
C LEU A 324 -5.36 -8.93 -12.44
N HIS A 325 -6.41 -8.56 -11.69
CA HIS A 325 -7.77 -9.11 -11.89
C HIS A 325 -8.43 -8.83 -13.25
N GLU A 326 -7.83 -8.01 -14.09
CA GLU A 326 -8.25 -7.77 -15.47
C GLU A 326 -7.28 -8.50 -16.43
N GLU A 327 -6.67 -7.81 -17.38
CA GLU A 327 -5.81 -8.42 -18.41
C GLU A 327 -4.34 -8.56 -17.97
N LYS A 328 -3.81 -7.50 -17.34
CA LYS A 328 -2.44 -7.41 -16.85
C LYS A 328 -2.41 -6.58 -15.57
N THR A 329 -1.30 -6.62 -14.82
CA THR A 329 -1.19 -5.77 -13.63
C THR A 329 -1.27 -4.30 -14.04
N ALA A 330 -2.24 -3.60 -13.48
CA ALA A 330 -2.45 -2.16 -13.64
C ALA A 330 -2.56 -1.47 -12.28
N ILE A 331 -2.50 -0.15 -12.29
CA ILE A 331 -2.62 0.70 -11.11
C ILE A 331 -4.05 1.23 -11.02
N TYR A 332 -4.64 1.08 -9.84
CA TYR A 332 -5.99 1.51 -9.53
C TYR A 332 -5.98 2.51 -8.38
N LEU A 333 -6.99 3.37 -8.34
CA LEU A 333 -7.27 4.29 -7.26
C LEU A 333 -8.70 4.08 -6.78
N ALA A 334 -8.86 3.69 -5.52
CA ALA A 334 -10.16 3.72 -4.85
C ALA A 334 -10.34 5.04 -4.10
N ARG A 335 -11.54 5.60 -4.10
CA ARG A 335 -11.94 6.70 -3.20
C ARG A 335 -12.98 6.19 -2.22
N ILE A 336 -12.70 6.41 -0.94
CA ILE A 336 -13.48 5.85 0.15
C ILE A 336 -13.96 7.00 1.03
N ALA A 337 -15.27 7.06 1.26
CA ALA A 337 -15.85 8.04 2.17
C ALA A 337 -15.53 7.66 3.63
N MET A 338 -14.88 8.57 4.37
CA MET A 338 -14.52 8.34 5.77
C MET A 338 -15.64 8.68 6.76
N ALA A 339 -16.69 9.38 6.32
CA ALA A 339 -17.84 9.76 7.15
C ALA A 339 -18.76 8.58 7.55
N ASN A 340 -18.34 7.34 7.30
CA ASN A 340 -19.10 6.15 7.63
C ASN A 340 -18.73 5.69 9.06
N ALA A 341 -19.73 5.33 9.87
CA ALA A 341 -19.57 4.91 11.27
C ALA A 341 -18.55 3.75 11.45
N MET A 342 -18.27 3.01 10.38
CA MET A 342 -17.25 1.96 10.33
C MET A 342 -15.84 2.43 10.72
N PHE A 343 -15.53 3.72 10.60
CA PHE A 343 -14.20 4.28 10.90
C PHE A 343 -14.11 4.99 12.27
N GLU A 344 -15.26 5.26 12.91
CA GLU A 344 -15.35 6.13 14.09
C GLU A 344 -15.41 5.40 15.43
N ASN A 345 -15.63 4.08 15.45
CA ASN A 345 -15.71 3.32 16.70
C ASN A 345 -14.34 3.14 17.37
N GLY A 346 -13.85 4.19 18.04
CA GLY A 346 -12.78 4.17 19.03
C GLY A 346 -13.37 4.31 20.43
N ASN A 347 -13.28 3.23 21.21
CA ASN A 347 -13.45 3.14 22.67
C ASN A 347 -14.82 3.52 23.26
N GLY A 348 -15.67 2.51 23.39
CA GLY A 348 -16.60 2.40 24.51
C GLY A 348 -16.01 1.49 25.60
N GLN A 349 -15.04 2.02 26.36
CA GLN A 349 -14.82 1.75 27.79
C GLN A 349 -14.13 2.95 28.41
#